data_AF-A0A3D4MJW5-F1
#
_entry.id   AF-A0A3D4MJW5-F1
#
_cell.length_a   1.000
_cell.length_b   1.000
_cell.length_c   1.000
_cell.angle_alpha   90.00
_cell.angle_beta   90.00
_cell.angle_gamma   90.00
#
_symmetry.space_group_name_H-M   'P 1'
#
loop_
_entity.id
_entity.type
_entity.pdbx_description
1 polymer ?
#
loop_
_entity_poly.entity_id
_entity_poly.type
_entity_poly.pdbx_seq_one_letter_code
_entity_poly.pdbx_strand_id
1 'polypeptide(L)'
;MKKSILYTSLGGFIVITFLIKIILSFSRYNDGYGTSLEIDEQALVFFVAGVCILIGGICGICNSFNHKSNSMTFILAFGTAGVILCGYFMGAGFKAIAKGKDGSTIWYDFIVAILGGFIIAGSTISYLDYKKNN
;
A
#
# COMPACT_ATOMS: atom_id res chain seq x y z
N MET A 1 18.68 10.18 -0.68
CA MET A 1 17.95 11.11 0.20
C MET A 1 16.63 11.65 -0.39
N LYS A 2 16.59 12.44 -1.49
CA LYS A 2 15.33 13.05 -1.99
C LYS A 2 14.20 12.04 -2.27
N LYS A 3 14.50 10.91 -2.93
CA LYS A 3 13.54 9.83 -3.19
C LYS A 3 13.04 9.18 -1.88
N SER A 4 13.94 8.94 -0.93
CA SER A 4 13.61 8.38 0.39
C SER A 4 12.60 9.25 1.14
N ILE A 5 12.81 10.58 1.15
CA ILE A 5 11.90 11.53 1.81
C ILE A 5 10.51 11.49 1.16
N LEU A 6 10.45 11.51 -0.17
CA LEU A 6 9.18 11.43 -0.91
C LEU A 6 8.39 10.16 -0.54
N TYR A 7 9.05 9.01 -0.46
CA TYR A 7 8.40 7.75 -0.15
C TYR A 7 7.96 7.67 1.32
N THR A 8 8.77 8.17 2.26
CA THR A 8 8.38 8.31 3.67
C THR A 8 7.15 9.21 3.80
N SER A 9 7.12 10.35 3.09
CA SER A 9 5.95 11.25 3.09
C SER A 9 4.71 10.59 2.49
N LEU A 10 4.85 9.84 1.40
CA LEU A 10 3.74 9.13 0.76
C LEU A 10 3.17 8.03 1.67
N GLY A 11 4.04 7.18 2.24
CA GLY A 11 3.62 6.14 3.18
C GLY A 11 3.01 6.73 4.45
N GLY A 12 3.61 7.81 4.97
CA GLY A 12 3.09 8.54 6.12
C GLY A 12 1.71 9.14 5.86
N PHE A 13 1.47 9.73 4.69
CA PHE A 13 0.17 10.27 4.31
C PHE A 13 -0.93 9.19 4.29
N ILE A 14 -0.64 8.01 3.71
CA ILE A 14 -1.58 6.89 3.66
C ILE A 14 -1.91 6.40 5.07
N VAL A 15 -0.89 6.21 5.91
CA VAL A 15 -1.03 5.78 7.31
C VAL A 15 -1.86 6.78 8.12
N ILE A 16 -1.54 8.08 8.03
CA ILE A 16 -2.24 9.14 8.76
C ILE A 16 -3.70 9.22 8.32
N THR A 17 -3.98 9.13 7.02
CA THR A 17 -5.35 9.20 6.48
C THR A 17 -6.20 8.03 6.98
N PHE A 18 -5.63 6.82 7.06
CA PHE A 18 -6.31 5.66 7.65
C PHE A 18 -6.58 5.84 9.15
N LEU A 19 -5.60 6.33 9.92
CA LEU A 19 -5.78 6.62 11.34
C LEU A 19 -6.86 7.68 11.58
N ILE A 20 -6.90 8.74 10.77
CA ILE A 20 -7.96 9.75 10.83
C ILE A 20 -9.32 9.12 10.55
N LYS A 21 -9.45 8.26 9.53
CA LYS A 21 -10.70 7.53 9.25
C LYS A 21 -11.15 6.66 10.42
N ILE A 22 -10.21 5.95 11.06
CA ILE A 22 -10.50 5.17 12.27
C ILE A 22 -11.01 6.09 13.39
N ILE A 23 -10.29 7.16 13.69
CA ILE A 23 -10.67 8.10 14.76
C ILE A 23 -12.05 8.72 14.50
N LEU A 24 -12.34 9.11 13.26
CA LEU A 24 -13.65 9.64 12.88
C LEU A 24 -14.76 8.59 12.97
N SER A 25 -14.45 7.33 12.62
CA SER A 25 -15.39 6.22 12.80
C SER A 25 -15.68 6.00 14.28
N PHE A 26 -14.63 5.92 15.13
CA PHE A 26 -14.79 5.87 16.59
C PHE A 26 -15.60 7.05 17.12
N SER A 27 -15.35 8.28 16.67
CA SER A 27 -16.11 9.45 17.13
C SER A 27 -17.60 9.39 16.76
N ARG A 28 -17.97 8.68 15.69
CA ARG A 28 -19.38 8.51 15.27
C ARG A 28 -20.08 7.34 15.96
N TYR A 29 -19.35 6.26 16.23
CA TYR A 29 -19.91 5.01 16.79
C TYR A 29 -19.65 4.84 18.30
N ASN A 30 -18.98 5.80 18.95
CA ASN A 30 -18.83 5.85 20.40
C ASN A 30 -20.10 6.45 21.06
N ASP A 31 -21.25 5.85 20.74
CA ASP A 31 -22.58 6.21 21.25
C ASP A 31 -22.96 5.45 22.54
N GLY A 32 -22.04 4.61 23.05
CA GLY A 32 -22.22 3.84 24.28
C GLY A 32 -22.98 2.52 24.13
N TYR A 33 -23.40 2.15 22.90
CA TYR A 33 -24.22 0.97 22.65
C TYR A 33 -23.43 -0.29 22.26
N GLY A 34 -22.09 -0.24 22.30
CA GLY A 34 -21.24 -1.39 21.99
C GLY A 34 -21.24 -1.76 20.49
N THR A 35 -21.58 -0.82 19.62
CA THR A 35 -21.63 -0.97 18.17
C THR A 35 -20.26 -1.40 17.65
N SER A 36 -20.17 -2.55 16.95
CA SER A 36 -18.89 -3.04 16.43
C SER A 36 -18.32 -2.04 15.42
N LEU A 37 -17.06 -1.64 15.58
CA LEU A 37 -16.37 -0.90 14.53
C LEU A 37 -16.21 -1.80 13.30
N GLU A 38 -17.05 -1.59 12.29
CA GLU A 38 -16.83 -2.18 10.97
C GLU A 38 -15.64 -1.45 10.33
N ILE A 39 -14.47 -2.10 10.38
CA ILE A 39 -13.27 -1.63 9.68
C ILE A 39 -13.42 -2.03 8.21
N ASP A 40 -13.42 -1.02 7.33
CA ASP A 40 -13.37 -1.24 5.88
C ASP A 40 -12.10 -2.03 5.51
N GLU A 41 -12.28 -3.28 5.07
CA GLU A 41 -11.20 -4.17 4.67
C GLU A 41 -10.33 -3.55 3.57
N GLN A 42 -10.92 -2.80 2.63
CA GLN A 42 -10.14 -2.16 1.55
C GLN A 42 -9.23 -1.08 2.12
N ALA A 43 -9.73 -0.27 3.06
CA ALA A 43 -8.94 0.74 3.74
C ALA A 43 -7.80 0.11 4.56
N LEU A 44 -8.04 -1.05 5.20
CA LEU A 44 -7.01 -1.80 5.92
C LEU A 44 -5.91 -2.30 4.99
N VAL A 45 -6.26 -2.79 3.79
CA VAL A 45 -5.28 -3.21 2.78
C VAL A 45 -4.40 -2.04 2.32
N PHE A 46 -5.00 -0.87 2.08
CA PHE A 46 -4.24 0.34 1.77
C PHE A 46 -3.33 0.77 2.92
N PHE A 47 -3.79 0.63 4.17
CA PHE A 47 -2.97 0.91 5.35
C PHE A 47 -1.74 0.02 5.40
N VAL A 48 -1.90 -1.30 5.25
CA VAL A 48 -0.76 -2.24 5.27
C VAL A 48 0.22 -1.92 4.14
N ALA A 49 -0.27 -1.66 2.92
CA ALA A 49 0.57 -1.24 1.81
C ALA A 49 1.32 0.08 2.12
N GLY A 50 0.64 1.05 2.75
CA GLY A 50 1.21 2.32 3.21
C GLY A 50 2.30 2.13 4.27
N VAL A 51 2.10 1.22 5.23
CA VAL A 51 3.11 0.86 6.24
C VAL A 51 4.36 0.26 5.58
N CYS A 52 4.20 -0.63 4.60
CA CYS A 52 5.34 -1.17 3.85
C CYS A 52 6.18 -0.05 3.19
N ILE A 53 5.52 0.90 2.53
CA ILE A 53 6.19 2.04 1.88
C ILE A 53 6.85 2.95 2.91
N LEU A 54 6.19 3.21 4.05
CA LEU A 54 6.70 4.04 5.13
C LEU A 54 7.98 3.45 5.74
N ILE A 55 7.96 2.16 6.06
CA ILE A 55 9.15 1.45 6.59
C ILE A 55 10.28 1.50 5.56
N GLY A 56 9.99 1.23 4.29
CA GLY A 56 10.97 1.35 3.20
C GLY A 56 11.58 2.75 3.09
N GLY A 57 10.76 3.79 3.22
CA GLY A 57 11.18 5.19 3.27
C GLY A 57 12.13 5.47 4.43
N ILE A 58 11.75 5.10 5.66
CA ILE A 58 12.55 5.29 6.88
C ILE A 58 13.88 4.55 6.76
N CYS A 59 13.86 3.26 6.40
CA CYS A 59 15.08 2.49 6.19
C CYS A 59 15.97 3.11 5.10
N GLY A 60 15.38 3.62 4.02
CA GLY A 60 16.10 4.34 2.96
C GLY A 60 16.65 5.71 3.39
N ILE A 61 16.14 6.31 4.47
CA ILE A 61 16.74 7.49 5.09
C ILE A 61 17.92 7.05 5.96
N CYS A 62 17.73 6.05 6.84
CA CYS A 62 18.78 5.51 7.70
C CYS A 62 20.00 5.01 6.91
N ASN A 63 19.78 4.27 5.83
CA ASN A 63 20.87 3.79 4.97
C ASN A 63 21.58 4.94 4.24
N SER A 64 20.86 6.02 3.89
CA SER A 64 21.47 7.23 3.30
C SER A 64 22.40 7.94 4.27
N PHE A 65 22.06 8.00 5.57
CA PHE A 65 22.94 8.54 6.61
C PHE A 65 24.18 7.68 6.87
N ASN A 66 24.04 6.36 6.69
CA ASN A 66 25.13 5.41 6.87
C ASN A 66 25.95 5.14 5.59
N HIS A 67 25.77 5.93 4.52
CA HIS A 67 26.42 5.75 3.22
C HIS A 67 26.25 4.34 2.61
N LYS A 68 25.13 3.67 2.91
CA LYS A 68 24.78 2.34 2.38
C LYS A 68 23.82 2.45 1.20
N SER A 69 23.80 1.41 0.37
CA SER A 69 22.84 1.32 -0.73
C SER A 69 21.40 1.21 -0.21
N ASN A 70 20.48 1.91 -0.89
CA ASN A 70 19.05 1.91 -0.55
C ASN A 70 18.20 1.11 -1.55
N SER A 71 18.80 0.66 -2.66
CA SER A 71 18.05 0.13 -3.81
C SER A 71 17.23 -1.11 -3.44
N MET A 72 17.84 -2.06 -2.72
CA MET A 72 17.16 -3.29 -2.32
C MET A 72 16.02 -3.05 -1.33
N THR A 73 16.20 -2.12 -0.39
CA THR A 73 15.17 -1.72 0.57
C THR A 73 13.93 -1.14 -0.14
N PHE A 74 14.14 -0.30 -1.15
CA PHE A 74 13.03 0.26 -1.92
C PHE A 74 12.34 -0.77 -2.79
N ILE A 75 13.10 -1.63 -3.47
CA ILE A 75 12.56 -2.72 -4.29
C ILE A 75 11.66 -3.63 -3.44
N LEU A 76 12.11 -4.01 -2.23
CA LEU A 76 11.34 -4.85 -1.33
C LEU A 76 10.09 -4.15 -0.80
N ALA A 77 10.20 -2.89 -0.37
CA ALA A 77 9.07 -2.15 0.18
C ALA A 77 7.96 -1.91 -0.86
N PHE A 78 8.33 -1.43 -2.06
CA PHE A 78 7.38 -1.19 -3.14
C PHE A 78 6.88 -2.49 -3.75
N GLY A 79 7.74 -3.50 -3.94
CA GLY A 79 7.34 -4.80 -4.43
C GLY A 79 6.29 -5.45 -3.51
N THR A 80 6.51 -5.42 -2.20
CA THR A 80 5.57 -5.97 -1.22
C THR A 80 4.24 -5.21 -1.22
N ALA A 81 4.27 -3.87 -1.23
CA ALA A 81 3.06 -3.05 -1.33
C ALA A 81 2.29 -3.33 -2.64
N GLY A 82 3.00 -3.48 -3.76
CA GLY A 82 2.42 -3.84 -5.05
C GLY A 82 1.75 -5.22 -5.04
N VAL A 83 2.38 -6.23 -4.44
CA VAL A 83 1.80 -7.57 -4.28
C VAL A 83 0.54 -7.56 -3.42
N ILE A 84 0.54 -6.80 -2.32
CA ILE A 84 -0.64 -6.66 -1.44
C ILE A 84 -1.81 -6.04 -2.20
N LEU A 85 -1.56 -4.93 -2.89
CA LEU A 85 -2.60 -4.23 -3.67
C LEU A 85 -3.08 -5.09 -4.85
N CYS A 86 -2.17 -5.63 -5.65
CA CYS A 86 -2.52 -6.45 -6.81
C CYS A 86 -3.30 -7.69 -6.39
N GLY A 87 -2.79 -8.42 -5.39
CA GLY A 87 -3.36 -9.70 -4.96
C GLY A 87 -4.76 -9.52 -4.35
N TYR A 88 -4.93 -8.58 -3.42
CA TYR A 88 -6.22 -8.37 -2.77
C TYR A 88 -7.28 -7.91 -3.76
N PHE A 89 -7.00 -6.86 -4.54
CA PHE A 89 -8.00 -6.26 -5.42
C PHE A 89 -8.31 -7.12 -6.64
N MET A 90 -7.36 -7.92 -7.14
CA MET A 90 -7.65 -8.93 -8.15
C MET A 90 -8.61 -10.00 -7.61
N GLY A 91 -8.36 -10.49 -6.38
CA GLY A 91 -9.25 -11.45 -5.72
C GLY A 91 -10.64 -10.85 -5.43
N ALA A 92 -10.71 -9.59 -4.99
CA ALA A 92 -11.95 -8.88 -4.75
C ALA A 92 -12.76 -8.71 -6.05
N GLY A 93 -12.11 -8.31 -7.15
CA GLY A 93 -12.72 -8.16 -8.47
C GLY A 93 -13.31 -9.47 -8.99
N PHE A 94 -12.55 -10.58 -8.95
CA PHE A 94 -13.08 -11.89 -9.35
C PHE A 94 -14.22 -12.38 -8.45
N LYS A 95 -14.14 -12.15 -7.14
CA LYS A 95 -15.22 -12.46 -6.18
C LYS A 95 -16.48 -11.62 -6.47
N ALA A 96 -16.33 -10.37 -6.89
CA ALA A 96 -17.44 -9.51 -7.27
C ALA A 96 -18.11 -9.98 -8.58
N ILE A 97 -17.33 -10.39 -9.58
CA ILE A 97 -17.84 -11.01 -10.82
C ILE A 97 -18.63 -12.28 -10.51
N ALA A 98 -18.08 -13.18 -9.69
CA ALA A 98 -18.73 -14.44 -9.32
C ALA A 98 -20.06 -14.23 -8.58
N LYS A 99 -20.22 -13.10 -7.89
CA LYS A 99 -21.45 -12.71 -7.18
C LYS A 99 -22.42 -11.89 -8.03
N GLY A 100 -22.11 -11.63 -9.31
CA GLY A 100 -22.96 -10.84 -10.20
C GLY A 100 -23.12 -9.38 -9.76
N LYS A 101 -22.12 -8.80 -9.08
CA LYS A 101 -22.17 -7.39 -8.66
C LYS A 101 -22.09 -6.44 -9.86
N ASP A 102 -22.60 -5.23 -9.69
CA ASP A 102 -22.56 -4.17 -10.70
C ASP A 102 -21.13 -3.85 -11.15
N GLY A 103 -21.01 -3.52 -12.44
CA GLY A 103 -19.72 -3.25 -13.09
C GLY A 103 -18.92 -2.13 -12.41
N SER A 104 -19.57 -1.12 -11.82
CA SER A 104 -18.89 0.02 -11.19
C SER A 104 -18.00 -0.38 -10.01
N THR A 105 -18.42 -1.34 -9.19
CA THR A 105 -17.62 -1.85 -8.06
C THR A 105 -16.45 -2.69 -8.57
N ILE A 106 -16.70 -3.46 -9.65
CA ILE A 106 -15.71 -4.32 -10.30
C ILE A 106 -14.60 -3.48 -10.95
N TRP A 107 -14.94 -2.38 -11.61
CA TRP A 107 -13.97 -1.49 -12.27
C TRP A 107 -12.96 -0.90 -11.30
N TYR A 108 -13.41 -0.47 -10.12
CA TYR A 108 -12.50 0.06 -9.09
C TYR A 108 -11.47 -0.99 -8.67
N ASP A 109 -11.92 -2.20 -8.35
CA ASP A 109 -11.04 -3.28 -7.91
C ASP A 109 -9.99 -3.62 -8.98
N PHE A 110 -10.39 -3.72 -10.25
CA PHE A 110 -9.44 -4.00 -11.33
C PHE A 110 -8.46 -2.86 -11.61
N ILE A 111 -8.87 -1.60 -11.49
CA ILE A 111 -7.96 -0.46 -11.64
C ILE A 111 -6.88 -0.50 -10.56
N VAL A 112 -7.26 -0.73 -9.30
CA VAL A 112 -6.29 -0.82 -8.20
C VAL A 112 -5.39 -2.04 -8.36
N ALA A 113 -5.93 -3.17 -8.84
CA ALA A 113 -5.13 -4.36 -9.14
C ALA A 113 -4.07 -4.07 -10.22
N ILE A 114 -4.44 -3.38 -11.30
CA ILE A 114 -3.53 -2.98 -12.38
C ILE A 114 -2.44 -2.05 -11.85
N LEU A 115 -2.80 -1.07 -11.01
CA LEU A 115 -1.82 -0.19 -10.36
C LEU A 115 -0.83 -0.97 -9.49
N GLY A 116 -1.32 -1.94 -8.71
CA GLY A 116 -0.47 -2.88 -7.96
C GLY A 116 0.48 -3.64 -8.89
N GLY A 117 -0.03 -4.14 -10.02
CA GLY A 117 0.77 -4.81 -11.05
C GLY A 117 1.89 -3.92 -11.63
N PHE A 118 1.62 -2.65 -11.91
CA PHE A 118 2.64 -1.70 -12.35
C PHE A 118 3.72 -1.46 -11.29
N ILE A 119 3.35 -1.40 -10.02
CA ILE A 119 4.31 -1.26 -8.91
C ILE A 119 5.23 -2.49 -8.84
N ILE A 120 4.67 -3.69 -9.00
CA ILE A 120 5.45 -4.94 -9.05
C ILE A 120 6.42 -4.90 -10.23
N ALA A 121 5.91 -4.64 -11.44
CA ALA A 121 6.72 -4.61 -12.65
C ALA A 121 7.86 -3.59 -12.56
N GLY A 122 7.57 -2.36 -12.08
CA GLY A 122 8.57 -1.33 -11.87
C GLY A 122 9.63 -1.73 -10.84
N SER A 123 9.22 -2.42 -9.77
CA SER A 123 10.14 -2.94 -8.74
C SER A 123 11.04 -4.06 -9.29
N THR A 124 10.48 -4.96 -10.10
CA THR A 124 11.23 -6.04 -10.75
C THR A 124 12.23 -5.51 -11.77
N ILE A 125 11.84 -4.55 -12.62
CA ILE A 125 12.76 -3.90 -13.57
C ILE A 125 13.90 -3.21 -12.82
N SER A 126 13.57 -2.48 -11.74
CA SER A 126 14.57 -1.81 -10.90
C SER A 126 15.53 -2.81 -10.24
N TYR A 127 15.03 -3.99 -9.85
CA TYR A 127 15.86 -5.07 -9.32
C TYR A 127 16.80 -5.67 -10.37
N LEU A 128 16.29 -5.95 -11.57
CA LEU A 128 17.09 -6.50 -12.66
C LEU A 128 18.19 -5.52 -13.10
N ASP A 129 17.89 -4.23 -13.16
CA ASP A 129 18.88 -3.20 -13.44
C ASP A 129 19.93 -3.09 -12.31
N TYR A 130 19.51 -3.12 -11.05
CA TYR A 130 20.43 -3.13 -9.91
C TYR A 130 21.41 -4.31 -9.94
N LYS A 131 20.90 -5.52 -10.26
CA LYS A 131 21.69 -6.75 -10.38
C LYS A 131 22.60 -6.77 -11.60
N LYS A 132 22.25 -6.04 -12.66
CA LYS A 132 23.11 -5.92 -13.86
C LYS A 132 24.29 -4.98 -13.62
N ASN A 133 24.11 -3.97 -12.77
CA ASN A 133 25.06 -2.89 -12.54
C ASN A 133 25.93 -3.07 -11.27
N ASN A 134 25.76 -4.14 -10.49
CA ASN A 134 26.58 -4.53 -9.34
C ASN A 134 26.85 -6.03 -9.36
#